data_AF-A0A4R3UUR9-F1
#
_entry.id   AF-A0A4R3UUR9-F1
#
_cell.length_a   1.000
_cell.length_b   1.000
_cell.length_c   1.000
_cell.angle_alpha   90.00
_cell.angle_beta   90.00
_cell.angle_gamma   90.00
#
_symmetry.space_group_name_H-M   'P 1'
#
loop_
_entity.id
_entity.type
_entity.pdbx_description
1 polymer ?
#
loop_
_entity_poly.entity_id
_entity_poly.type
_entity_poly.pdbx_seq_one_letter_code
_entity_poly.pdbx_strand_id
1 'polypeptide(L)'
;MESEAKQFVARPDVLTLYIVRSRWRDLVYRVAVSIDDGQPIQTVPNSFVRIRLSPGEHQVVLQWKDVRQVIIVRGATGSIAFLELAGSTGLFHTEYGWANVSDVDAKRKITAAHLIADLDSPT
;
A
#
# COMPACT_ATOMS: atom_id res chain seq x y z
N MET A 1 14.19 -7.46 8.11
CA MET A 1 13.52 -6.40 7.33
C MET A 1 12.36 -6.97 6.51
N GLU A 2 12.52 -7.50 5.30
CA GLU A 2 11.38 -8.05 4.52
C GLU A 2 10.74 -9.29 5.17
N SER A 3 11.54 -10.30 5.53
CA SER A 3 11.01 -11.54 6.13
C SER A 3 10.24 -11.28 7.44
N GLU A 4 10.66 -10.27 8.20
CA GLU A 4 9.96 -9.80 9.41
C GLU A 4 8.66 -9.07 9.04
N ALA A 5 8.68 -8.20 8.02
CA ALA A 5 7.46 -7.55 7.51
C ALA A 5 6.40 -8.56 7.05
N LYS A 6 6.82 -9.70 6.51
CA LYS A 6 5.95 -10.80 6.06
C LYS A 6 5.42 -11.69 7.19
N GLN A 7 5.81 -11.46 8.45
CA GLN A 7 5.20 -12.14 9.59
C GLN A 7 3.86 -11.51 10.00
N PHE A 8 3.56 -10.28 9.53
CA PHE A 8 2.34 -9.55 9.86
C PHE A 8 2.09 -9.43 11.37
N VAL A 9 3.16 -9.25 12.15
CA VAL A 9 3.04 -9.05 13.60
C VAL A 9 2.63 -7.61 13.86
N ALA A 10 1.48 -7.42 14.50
CA ALA A 10 1.00 -6.11 14.89
C ALA A 10 1.90 -5.51 15.98
N ARG A 11 2.21 -4.22 15.86
CA ARG A 11 2.88 -3.48 16.94
C ARG A 11 1.84 -2.84 17.85
N PRO A 12 1.97 -2.97 19.18
CA PRO A 12 0.90 -2.64 20.13
C PRO A 12 0.59 -1.14 20.21
N ASP A 13 1.49 -0.28 19.76
CA ASP A 13 1.47 1.17 19.92
C ASP A 13 1.05 1.94 18.65
N VAL A 14 0.99 1.26 17.50
CA VAL A 14 0.77 1.89 16.19
C VAL A 14 -0.28 1.15 15.37
N LEU A 15 -0.82 1.85 14.38
CA LEU A 15 -1.49 1.24 13.23
C LEU A 15 -0.40 0.81 12.23
N THR A 16 -0.39 -0.46 11.82
CA THR A 16 0.50 -0.91 10.74
C THR A 16 -0.28 -0.99 9.42
N LEU A 17 0.07 -0.14 8.46
CA LEU A 17 -0.50 -0.16 7.12
C LEU A 17 0.40 -0.92 6.16
N TYR A 18 -0.16 -1.89 5.45
CA TYR A 18 0.47 -2.52 4.29
C TYR A 18 -0.23 -2.08 3.01
N ILE A 19 0.55 -1.63 2.04
CA ILE A 19 0.06 -1.30 0.69
C ILE A 19 0.74 -2.24 -0.28
N VAL A 20 -0.05 -3.09 -0.94
CA VAL A 20 0.46 -4.05 -1.93
C VAL A 20 0.07 -3.62 -3.34
N ARG A 21 1.04 -3.66 -4.25
CA ARG A 21 0.80 -3.52 -5.69
C ARG A 21 0.82 -4.88 -6.35
N SER A 22 -0.38 -5.39 -6.64
CA SER A 22 -0.57 -6.73 -7.21
C SER A 22 -0.14 -6.82 -8.66
N ARG A 23 0.26 -8.03 -9.06
CA ARG A 23 0.59 -8.33 -10.45
C ARG A 23 -0.67 -8.72 -11.23
N TRP A 24 -1.20 -7.80 -12.03
CA TRP A 24 -2.10 -8.15 -13.13
C TRP A 24 -1.86 -7.24 -14.34
N ARG A 25 -1.23 -7.79 -15.40
CA ARG A 25 -0.84 -7.09 -16.66
C ARG A 25 -0.22 -5.71 -16.47
N ASP A 26 0.37 -5.48 -15.31
CA ASP A 26 0.87 -4.18 -14.91
C ASP A 26 2.21 -3.93 -15.60
N LEU A 27 2.29 -2.82 -16.32
CA LEU A 27 3.44 -2.39 -17.09
C LEU A 27 4.57 -1.92 -16.15
N VAL A 28 5.75 -1.63 -16.70
CA VAL A 28 6.94 -1.10 -15.99
C VAL A 28 6.74 0.30 -15.34
N TYR A 29 5.50 0.79 -15.25
CA TYR A 29 5.20 2.11 -14.71
C TYR A 29 5.38 2.20 -13.20
N ARG A 30 5.80 3.37 -12.75
CA ARG A 30 5.87 3.74 -11.34
C ARG A 30 4.58 4.48 -10.97
N VAL A 31 3.96 4.08 -9.87
CA VAL A 31 2.75 4.73 -9.35
C VAL A 31 3.05 5.26 -7.97
N ALA A 32 2.83 6.56 -7.77
CA ALA A 32 3.17 7.23 -6.54
C ALA A 32 2.06 7.03 -5.51
N VAL A 33 2.44 6.69 -4.29
CA VAL A 33 1.56 6.63 -3.13
C VAL A 33 2.11 7.55 -2.05
N SER A 34 1.31 8.48 -1.55
CA SER A 34 1.64 9.28 -0.35
C SER A 34 0.63 9.01 0.76
N ILE A 35 1.08 9.20 1.99
CA ILE A 35 0.26 9.04 3.19
C ILE A 35 0.31 10.38 3.90
N ASP A 36 -0.87 10.94 4.14
CA ASP A 36 -1.09 12.31 4.62
C ASP A 36 -0.23 13.29 3.78
N ASP A 37 0.52 14.16 4.44
CA ASP A 37 1.43 15.13 3.81
C ASP A 37 2.87 14.57 3.64
N GLY A 38 3.02 13.24 3.69
CA GLY A 38 4.29 12.53 3.58
C GLY A 38 4.86 12.50 2.16
N GLN A 39 6.16 12.20 2.06
CA GLN A 39 6.85 12.08 0.77
C GLN A 39 6.27 10.93 -0.08
N PRO A 40 6.05 11.13 -1.40
CA PRO A 40 5.52 10.07 -2.26
C PRO A 40 6.48 8.89 -2.42
N ILE A 41 5.95 7.69 -2.25
CA ILE A 41 6.63 6.41 -2.44
C ILE A 41 6.30 5.89 -3.84
N GLN A 42 7.32 5.66 -4.65
CA GLN A 42 7.16 5.12 -6.00
C GLN A 42 7.00 3.60 -5.93
N THR A 43 5.77 3.11 -6.09
CA THR A 43 5.49 1.68 -6.17
C THR A 43 5.85 1.14 -7.55
N VAL A 44 6.26 -0.12 -7.60
CA VAL A 44 6.53 -0.88 -8.85
C VAL A 44 5.71 -2.18 -8.86
N PRO A 45 5.53 -2.85 -10.01
CA PRO A 45 4.82 -4.13 -10.03
C PRO A 45 5.41 -5.16 -9.05
N ASN A 46 4.55 -5.95 -8.43
CA ASN A 46 4.95 -6.98 -7.46
C ASN A 46 5.76 -6.44 -6.27
N SER A 47 5.36 -5.28 -5.75
CA SER A 47 5.96 -4.68 -4.57
C SER A 47 4.94 -4.41 -3.47
N PHE A 48 5.43 -4.21 -2.26
CA PHE A 48 4.64 -3.70 -1.16
C PHE A 48 5.43 -2.72 -0.29
N VAL A 49 4.68 -1.94 0.46
CA VAL A 49 5.16 -0.97 1.43
C VAL A 49 4.58 -1.32 2.79
N ARG A 50 5.38 -1.19 3.85
CA ARG A 50 4.92 -1.27 5.24
C ARG A 50 5.14 0.08 5.92
N ILE A 51 4.11 0.62 6.55
CA ILE A 51 4.18 1.91 7.24
C ILE A 51 3.57 1.77 8.62
N ARG A 52 4.20 2.40 9.61
CA ARG A 52 3.73 2.45 10.99
C ARG A 52 3.24 3.85 11.27
N LEU A 53 1.94 3.96 11.55
CA LEU A 53 1.19 5.20 11.67
C LEU A 53 0.69 5.37 13.11
N SER A 54 0.46 6.60 13.52
CA SER A 54 -0.34 6.86 14.72
C SER A 54 -1.70 6.16 14.62
N PRO A 55 -2.31 5.72 15.72
CA PRO A 55 -3.72 5.33 15.71
C PRO A 55 -4.59 6.52 15.26
N GLY A 56 -5.57 6.27 14.41
CA GLY A 56 -6.45 7.32 13.91
C GLY A 56 -6.84 7.14 12.46
N GLU A 57 -7.10 8.28 11.81
CA GLU A 57 -7.49 8.38 10.41
C GLU A 57 -6.32 8.93 9.59
N HIS A 58 -6.01 8.26 8.48
CA HIS A 58 -4.94 8.64 7.56
C HIS A 58 -5.46 8.68 6.13
N GLN A 59 -5.05 9.71 5.38
CA GLN A 59 -5.33 9.82 3.96
C GLN A 59 -4.24 9.11 3.17
N VAL A 60 -4.62 8.16 2.33
CA VAL A 60 -3.69 7.49 1.42
C VAL A 60 -4.03 7.93 0.00
N VAL A 61 -3.09 8.59 -0.65
CA VAL A 61 -3.26 9.18 -1.98
C VAL A 61 -2.48 8.36 -2.99
N LEU A 62 -3.17 7.91 -4.02
CA LEU A 62 -2.59 7.38 -5.25
C LEU A 62 -2.53 8.50 -6.28
N GLN A 63 -1.34 8.75 -6.83
CA GLN A 63 -1.13 9.69 -7.93
C GLN A 63 -0.57 8.94 -9.14
N TRP A 64 -1.28 9.03 -10.26
CA TRP A 64 -0.85 8.51 -11.56
C TRP A 64 -1.27 9.45 -12.68
N LYS A 65 -0.29 10.09 -13.35
CA LYS A 65 -0.55 11.15 -14.34
C LYS A 65 -1.51 12.19 -13.75
N ASP A 66 -2.61 12.48 -14.42
CA ASP A 66 -3.64 13.44 -14.00
C ASP A 66 -4.68 12.81 -13.05
N VAL A 67 -4.56 11.51 -12.74
CA VAL A 67 -5.45 10.81 -11.81
C VAL A 67 -4.92 10.90 -10.39
N ARG A 68 -5.77 11.43 -9.50
CA ARG A 68 -5.56 11.42 -8.05
C ARG A 68 -6.73 10.69 -7.39
N GLN A 69 -6.43 9.64 -6.64
CA GLN A 69 -7.42 8.91 -5.84
C GLN A 69 -7.04 8.93 -4.37
N VAL A 70 -8.01 9.21 -3.51
CA VAL A 70 -7.82 9.26 -2.06
C VAL A 70 -8.65 8.14 -1.43
N ILE A 71 -8.04 7.39 -0.53
CA ILE A 71 -8.74 6.46 0.37
C ILE A 71 -8.40 6.80 1.81
N ILE A 72 -9.39 6.64 2.69
CA ILE A 72 -9.23 6.86 4.12
C ILE A 72 -8.98 5.52 4.78
N VAL A 73 -7.86 5.41 5.49
CA VAL A 73 -7.56 4.27 6.35
C VAL A 73 -7.77 4.69 7.80
N ARG A 74 -8.52 3.87 8.54
CA ARG A 74 -8.73 4.05 9.98
C ARG A 74 -8.20 2.85 10.72
N GLY A 75 -7.56 3.07 11.86
CA GLY A 75 -7.09 1.98 12.69
C GLY A 75 -6.76 2.39 14.11
N ALA A 76 -6.88 1.43 15.02
CA ALA A 76 -6.50 1.58 16.42
C ALA A 76 -5.04 1.13 16.64
N THR A 77 -4.53 1.36 17.86
CA THR A 77 -3.29 0.74 18.36
C THR A 77 -3.34 -0.78 18.18
N GLY A 78 -2.27 -1.39 17.68
CA GLY A 78 -2.22 -2.85 17.51
C GLY A 78 -3.02 -3.38 16.32
N SER A 79 -3.59 -2.51 15.48
CA SER A 79 -4.30 -2.93 14.28
C SER A 79 -3.39 -2.98 13.06
N ILE A 80 -3.75 -3.86 12.11
CA ILE A 80 -3.12 -3.95 10.80
C ILE A 80 -4.18 -3.66 9.75
N ALA A 81 -3.87 -2.76 8.83
CA ALA A 81 -4.71 -2.46 7.68
C ALA A 81 -4.01 -2.86 6.37
N PHE A 82 -4.80 -3.26 5.39
CA PHE A 82 -4.32 -3.66 4.08
C PHE A 82 -4.99 -2.82 3.00
N LEU A 83 -4.19 -2.28 2.08
CA LEU A 83 -4.65 -1.68 0.85
C LEU A 83 -4.04 -2.41 -0.34
N GLU A 84 -4.84 -2.55 -1.39
CA GLU A 84 -4.36 -3.01 -2.68
C GLU A 84 -4.41 -1.86 -3.69
N LEU A 85 -3.27 -1.63 -4.32
CA LEU A 85 -3.18 -0.88 -5.56
C LEU A 85 -3.25 -1.86 -6.72
N ALA A 86 -4.30 -1.74 -7.53
CA ALA A 86 -4.51 -2.57 -8.71
C ALA A 86 -4.37 -1.74 -9.99
N GLY A 87 -3.78 -2.34 -11.01
CA GLY A 87 -3.77 -1.81 -12.37
C GLY A 87 -4.74 -2.59 -13.25
N SER A 88 -5.44 -1.90 -14.15
CA SER A 88 -6.22 -2.50 -15.24
C SER A 88 -5.66 -2.03 -16.57
N THR A 89 -5.47 -2.95 -17.52
CA THR A 89 -4.97 -2.63 -18.87
C THR A 89 -5.95 -3.12 -19.92
N GLY A 90 -6.55 -2.16 -20.63
CA GLY A 90 -7.37 -2.40 -21.82
C GLY A 90 -6.56 -2.28 -23.12
N LEU A 91 -7.24 -2.37 -24.26
CA LEU A 91 -6.65 -2.24 -25.60
C LEU A 91 -6.07 -0.83 -25.88
N PHE A 92 -6.53 0.21 -25.18
CA PHE A 92 -6.17 1.62 -25.46
C PHE A 92 -5.77 2.43 -24.22
N HIS A 93 -5.91 1.89 -23.01
CA HIS A 93 -5.65 2.64 -21.79
C HIS A 93 -5.20 1.74 -20.62
N THR A 94 -4.42 2.34 -19.72
CA THR A 94 -3.96 1.73 -18.46
C THR A 94 -4.40 2.63 -17.30
N GLU A 95 -5.12 2.03 -16.36
CA GLU A 95 -5.65 2.69 -15.17
C GLU A 95 -5.04 2.08 -13.92
N TYR A 96 -4.90 2.90 -12.88
CA TYR A 96 -4.52 2.46 -11.55
C TYR A 96 -5.51 2.99 -10.53
N GLY A 97 -5.83 2.17 -9.55
CA GLY A 97 -6.72 2.58 -8.48
C GLY A 97 -6.66 1.67 -7.26
N TRP A 98 -7.35 2.11 -6.22
CA TRP A 98 -7.56 1.31 -5.01
C TRP A 98 -8.54 0.17 -5.30
N ALA A 99 -8.19 -1.02 -4.82
CA ALA A 99 -9.03 -2.21 -4.92
C ALA A 99 -9.40 -2.73 -3.53
N ASN A 100 -10.62 -3.28 -3.43
CA ASN A 100 -11.03 -4.04 -2.26
C ASN A 100 -10.23 -5.34 -2.21
N VAL A 101 -9.60 -5.60 -1.07
CA VAL A 101 -8.82 -6.80 -0.84
C VAL A 101 -9.17 -7.38 0.53
N SER A 102 -9.35 -8.69 0.61
CA SER A 102 -9.48 -9.37 1.89
C SER A 102 -8.11 -9.45 2.58
N ASP A 103 -8.07 -9.48 3.91
CA ASP A 103 -6.82 -9.67 4.66
C ASP A 103 -6.05 -10.92 4.22
N VAL A 104 -6.77 -12.00 3.93
CA VAL A 104 -6.18 -13.27 3.47
C VAL A 104 -5.51 -13.10 2.11
N ASP A 105 -6.19 -12.45 1.16
CA ASP A 105 -5.64 -12.21 -0.17
C ASP A 105 -4.49 -11.21 -0.14
N ALA A 106 -4.60 -10.16 0.68
CA ALA A 106 -3.55 -9.16 0.85
C ALA A 106 -2.27 -9.80 1.40
N LYS A 107 -2.37 -10.61 2.47
CA LYS A 107 -1.23 -11.34 3.04
C LYS A 107 -0.59 -12.29 2.03
N ARG A 108 -1.40 -13.01 1.25
CA ARG A 108 -0.89 -13.88 0.16
C ARG A 108 -0.11 -13.07 -0.88
N LYS A 109 -0.66 -11.94 -1.33
CA LYS A 109 -0.03 -11.05 -2.31
C LYS A 109 1.26 -10.42 -1.77
N ILE A 110 1.25 -9.93 -0.54
CA ILE A 110 2.42 -9.34 0.13
C ILE A 110 3.53 -10.37 0.29
N THR A 111 3.20 -11.61 0.67
CA THR A 111 4.19 -12.70 0.80
C THR A 111 4.93 -12.95 -0.52
N ALA A 112 4.22 -12.83 -1.65
CA ALA A 112 4.78 -13.00 -3.00
C ALA A 112 5.47 -11.75 -3.60
N ALA A 113 5.32 -10.59 -2.96
CA ALA A 113 5.84 -9.31 -3.41
C ALA A 113 7.17 -8.94 -2.70
N HIS A 114 7.86 -7.93 -3.23
CA HIS A 114 9.09 -7.37 -2.65
C HIS A 114 8.80 -6.12 -1.82
N LEU A 115 9.44 -6.01 -0.65
CA LEU A 115 9.38 -4.82 0.19
C LEU A 115 10.24 -3.73 -0.45
N ILE A 116 9.63 -2.58 -0.77
CA ILE A 116 10.34 -1.44 -1.38
C ILE A 116 10.47 -0.24 -0.45
N ALA A 117 9.67 -0.20 0.62
CA ALA A 117 9.75 0.82 1.66
C ALA A 117 9.17 0.27 2.97
N ASP A 118 9.91 0.48 4.06
CA ASP A 118 9.53 0.11 5.43
C ASP A 118 9.74 1.33 6.32
N LEU A 119 8.67 2.01 6.66
CA LEU A 119 8.71 3.37 7.19
C LEU A 119 7.99 3.47 8.53
N ASP A 120 8.50 4.35 9.37
CA ASP A 120 7.77 4.91 10.50
C ASP A 120 7.28 6.30 10.06
N SER A 121 6.02 6.63 10.33
CA SER A 121 5.55 8.00 10.11
C SER A 121 6.40 8.95 10.95
N PRO A 122 6.83 10.11 10.42
CA PRO A 122 7.31 11.17 11.29
C PRO A 122 6.17 11.47 12.29
N THR A 123 6.56 11.49 13.56
CA THR A 123 5.67 11.77 14.70
C THR A 123 5.28 13.23 14.72
#